data_AF-A0A4P9ZZU6-F1
#
_entry.id   AF-A0A4P9ZZU6-F1
#
_cell.length_a   1.000
_cell.length_b   1.000
_cell.length_c   1.000
_cell.angle_alpha   90.00
_cell.angle_beta   90.00
_cell.angle_gamma   90.00
#
_symmetry.space_group_name_H-M   'P 1'
#
loop_
_entity.id
_entity.type
_entity.pdbx_description
1 polymer ?
#
loop_
_entity_poly.entity_id
_entity_poly.type
_entity_poly.pdbx_seq_one_letter_code
_entity_poly.pdbx_strand_id
1 'polypeptide(L)'
;LAVDRQKSVPFLLRIFFNFEIHNPLSEYNQIDRLPENELQVYTWRDATLHELAQLIKEVLPEAREPGVSMQFNLIYPDALRGRYSVTTLSSVHNDRTGPGDNRTLADCRLVIGDFIDVSI
;
A
#
# COMPACT_ATOMS: atom_id res chain seq x y z
N LEU A 1 -18.12 -1.38 -4.28
CA LEU A 1 -19.10 -0.26 -4.37
C LEU A 1 -18.28 1.02 -4.53
N ALA A 2 -18.53 1.79 -5.58
CA ALA A 2 -17.85 3.07 -5.80
C ALA A 2 -18.23 4.06 -4.69
N VAL A 3 -17.27 4.84 -4.19
CA VAL A 3 -17.47 5.84 -3.16
C VAL A 3 -17.73 7.20 -3.81
N ASP A 4 -18.73 7.94 -3.35
CA ASP A 4 -18.90 9.35 -3.73
C ASP A 4 -17.84 10.19 -2.99
N ARG A 5 -16.68 10.37 -3.63
CA ARG A 5 -15.52 11.09 -3.08
C ARG A 5 -15.78 12.59 -2.82
N GLN A 6 -16.83 13.18 -3.40
CA GLN A 6 -17.21 14.57 -3.12
C GLN A 6 -18.02 14.73 -1.84
N LYS A 7 -18.73 13.67 -1.43
CA LYS A 7 -19.57 13.67 -0.21
C LYS A 7 -18.97 12.89 0.95
N SER A 8 -17.95 12.09 0.68
CA SER A 8 -17.32 11.21 1.68
C SER A 8 -15.95 11.76 2.07
N VAL A 9 -15.67 11.85 3.36
CA VAL A 9 -14.37 12.28 3.88
C VAL A 9 -13.33 11.17 3.63
N PRO A 10 -12.15 11.47 3.05
CA PRO A 10 -11.08 10.49 2.88
C PRO A 10 -10.47 10.11 4.24
N PHE A 11 -9.88 8.92 4.32
CA PHE A 11 -9.07 8.50 5.46
C PHE A 11 -7.59 8.62 5.14
N LEU A 12 -6.77 8.72 6.19
CA LEU A 12 -5.31 8.66 6.07
C LEU A 12 -4.88 7.20 5.86
N LEU A 13 -4.25 6.92 4.73
CA LEU A 13 -3.53 5.70 4.45
C LEU A 13 -2.02 5.95 4.62
N ARG A 14 -1.36 5.07 5.36
CA ARG A 14 0.10 5.07 5.51
C ARG A 14 0.67 3.97 4.61
N ILE A 15 1.58 4.37 3.73
CA ILE A 15 2.28 3.51 2.80
C ILE A 15 3.76 3.54 3.18
N PHE A 16 4.30 2.41 3.59
CA PHE A 16 5.73 2.24 3.77
C PHE A 16 6.34 1.63 2.52
N PHE A 17 7.56 2.00 2.19
CA PHE A 17 8.21 1.48 1.00
C PHE A 17 9.68 1.16 1.23
N ASN A 18 10.21 0.29 0.38
CA ASN A 18 11.63 0.01 0.30
C ASN A 18 11.97 -0.42 -1.14
N PHE A 19 13.24 -0.31 -1.51
CA PHE A 19 13.71 -0.68 -2.84
C PHE A 19 14.15 -2.15 -2.84
N GLU A 20 13.86 -2.84 -3.94
CA GLU A 20 14.20 -4.25 -4.22
C GLU A 20 13.46 -5.29 -3.34
N ILE A 21 13.29 -5.03 -2.04
CA ILE A 21 12.64 -5.92 -1.09
C ILE A 21 11.68 -5.17 -0.16
N HIS A 22 10.71 -5.88 0.40
CA HIS A 22 9.79 -5.35 1.40
C HIS A 22 10.47 -5.03 2.75
N ASN A 23 9.89 -4.12 3.54
CA ASN A 23 10.37 -3.89 4.90
C ASN A 23 10.18 -5.15 5.76
N PRO A 24 11.12 -5.47 6.66
CA PRO A 24 11.00 -6.66 7.49
C PRO A 24 9.82 -6.50 8.47
N LEU A 25 9.00 -7.54 8.58
CA LEU A 25 7.79 -7.53 9.43
C LEU A 25 8.08 -7.17 10.90
N SER A 26 9.31 -7.40 11.38
CA SER A 26 9.74 -7.03 12.73
C SER A 26 9.67 -5.53 13.02
N GLU A 27 9.85 -4.67 12.03
CA GLU A 27 9.79 -3.20 12.21
C GLU A 27 8.37 -2.73 12.54
N TYR A 28 7.36 -3.38 11.97
CA TYR A 28 5.95 -3.07 12.27
C TYR A 28 5.52 -3.44 13.69
N ASN A 29 6.26 -4.32 14.37
CA ASN A 29 5.95 -4.73 15.73
C ASN A 29 6.46 -3.74 16.80
N GLN A 30 7.21 -2.72 16.41
CA GLN A 30 7.77 -1.72 17.31
C GLN A 30 7.05 -0.39 17.09
N ILE A 31 6.18 0.01 18.03
CA ILE A 31 5.39 1.25 17.93
C ILE A 31 6.29 2.48 17.71
N ASP A 32 7.47 2.49 18.34
CA ASP A 32 8.40 3.62 18.28
C ASP A 32 9.37 3.54 17.10
N ARG A 33 9.26 2.51 16.24
CA ARG A 33 10.28 2.13 15.26
C ARG A 33 9.70 1.54 13.96
N LEU A 34 8.66 2.19 13.45
CA LEU A 34 8.13 1.91 12.11
C LEU A 34 9.20 2.20 11.05
N PRO A 35 9.09 1.61 9.83
CA PRO A 35 10.03 1.88 8.75
C PRO A 35 10.13 3.38 8.43
N GLU A 36 11.34 3.85 8.10
CA GLU A 36 11.61 5.28 7.90
C GLU A 36 10.93 5.85 6.64
N ASN A 37 10.88 5.05 5.59
CA ASN A 37 10.35 5.42 4.28
C ASN A 37 8.81 5.37 4.30
N GLU A 38 8.18 6.46 4.71
CA GLU A 38 6.73 6.60 4.80
C GLU A 38 6.17 7.62 3.81
N LEU A 39 5.09 7.25 3.12
CA LEU A 39 4.21 8.13 2.36
C LEU A 39 2.82 8.13 3.00
N GLN A 40 2.26 9.32 3.15
CA GLN A 40 0.93 9.53 3.71
C GLN A 40 -0.03 10.00 2.62
N VAL A 41 -1.12 9.26 2.43
CA VAL A 41 -2.08 9.52 1.35
C VAL A 41 -3.49 9.64 1.94
N TYR A 42 -4.20 10.72 1.61
CA TYR A 42 -5.63 10.81 1.89
C TYR A 42 -6.42 10.17 0.76
N THR A 43 -7.16 9.11 1.05
CA THR A 43 -7.86 8.32 0.03
C THR A 43 -9.15 7.67 0.54
N TRP A 44 -9.81 6.90 -0.32
CA TRP A 44 -11.05 6.19 -0.06
C TRP A 44 -10.91 4.69 -0.27
N ARG A 45 -11.89 3.92 0.21
CA ARG A 45 -11.84 2.46 0.16
C ARG A 45 -11.94 1.90 -1.27
N ASP A 46 -12.40 2.69 -2.22
CA ASP A 46 -12.47 2.33 -3.63
C ASP A 46 -11.18 2.65 -4.40
N ALA A 47 -10.16 3.24 -3.76
CA ALA A 47 -8.88 3.46 -4.40
C ALA A 47 -8.23 2.14 -4.81
N THR A 48 -7.70 2.11 -6.02
CA THR A 48 -7.09 0.91 -6.61
C THR A 48 -5.60 0.84 -6.36
N LEU A 49 -5.00 -0.34 -6.46
CA LEU A 49 -3.54 -0.48 -6.41
C LEU A 49 -2.85 0.34 -7.51
N HIS A 50 -3.47 0.46 -8.69
CA HIS A 50 -2.99 1.33 -9.75
C HIS A 50 -3.01 2.81 -9.36
N GLU A 51 -4.10 3.30 -8.75
CA GLU A 51 -4.17 4.68 -8.23
C GLU A 51 -3.04 4.94 -7.22
N LEU A 52 -2.81 4.02 -6.28
CA LEU A 52 -1.70 4.15 -5.32
C LEU A 52 -0.34 4.16 -5.99
N ALA A 53 -0.13 3.29 -6.99
CA ALA A 53 1.11 3.25 -7.76
C ALA A 53 1.39 4.57 -8.50
N GLN A 54 0.36 5.22 -9.05
CA GLN A 54 0.54 6.54 -9.69
C GLN A 54 0.95 7.61 -8.68
N LEU A 55 0.33 7.63 -7.49
CA LEU A 55 0.70 8.56 -6.43
C LEU A 55 2.14 8.33 -5.93
N ILE A 56 2.56 7.08 -5.79
CA ILE A 56 3.94 6.75 -5.41
C ILE A 56 4.91 7.27 -6.48
N LYS A 57 4.61 7.06 -7.77
CA LYS A 57 5.41 7.60 -8.88
C LYS A 57 5.50 9.11 -8.85
N GLU A 58 4.45 9.83 -8.47
CA GLU A 58 4.49 11.29 -8.39
C GLU A 58 5.56 11.78 -7.41
N VAL A 59 5.76 11.05 -6.30
CA VAL A 59 6.70 11.41 -5.23
C VAL A 59 8.09 10.78 -5.41
N LEU A 60 8.16 9.55 -5.94
CA LEU A 60 9.39 8.77 -6.09
C LEU A 60 9.75 8.60 -7.58
N PRO A 61 10.69 9.39 -8.12
CA PRO A 61 11.12 9.28 -9.51
C PRO A 61 11.63 7.89 -9.90
N GLU A 62 12.31 7.20 -8.98
CA GLU A 62 12.87 5.85 -9.16
C GLU A 62 11.77 4.81 -9.49
N ALA A 63 10.56 5.01 -8.97
CA ALA A 63 9.41 4.13 -9.23
C ALA A 63 8.86 4.26 -10.67
N ARG A 64 9.36 5.21 -11.48
CA ARG A 64 8.92 5.44 -12.87
C ARG A 64 9.74 4.68 -13.91
N GLU A 65 10.88 4.12 -13.52
CA GLU A 65 11.81 3.51 -14.47
C GLU A 65 11.14 2.35 -15.23
N PRO A 66 11.39 2.21 -16.54
CA PRO A 66 10.90 1.09 -17.32
C PRO A 66 11.36 -0.25 -16.72
N GLY A 67 10.43 -1.20 -16.61
CA GLY A 67 10.71 -2.52 -16.03
C GLY A 67 10.62 -2.59 -14.50
N VAL A 68 10.48 -1.45 -13.81
CA VAL A 68 10.17 -1.43 -12.37
C VAL A 68 8.71 -1.84 -12.13
N SER A 69 8.50 -2.57 -11.04
CA SER A 69 7.17 -2.99 -10.60
C SER A 69 7.03 -2.80 -9.10
N MET A 70 5.93 -2.19 -8.68
CA MET A 70 5.61 -2.02 -7.27
C MET A 70 4.81 -3.22 -6.78
N GLN A 71 5.35 -4.00 -5.84
CA GLN A 71 4.61 -5.10 -5.21
C GLN A 71 4.00 -4.61 -3.91
N PHE A 72 2.72 -4.88 -3.70
CA PHE A 72 1.95 -4.39 -2.57
C PHE A 72 1.67 -5.51 -1.57
N ASN A 73 1.93 -5.21 -0.29
CA ASN A 73 1.58 -6.03 0.86
C ASN A 73 0.63 -5.26 1.78
N LEU A 74 -0.34 -5.96 2.36
CA LEU A 74 -1.14 -5.46 3.48
C LEU A 74 -0.49 -5.90 4.79
N ILE A 75 -0.24 -4.94 5.67
CA ILE A 75 0.28 -5.16 7.01
C ILE A 75 -0.82 -4.81 8.01
N TYR A 76 -1.20 -5.79 8.84
CA TYR A 76 -2.35 -5.66 9.74
C TYR A 76 -2.10 -6.33 11.09
N PRO A 77 -2.72 -5.85 12.19
CA PRO A 77 -2.59 -6.49 13.49
C PRO A 77 -3.30 -7.85 13.51
N ASP A 78 -2.55 -8.90 13.80
CA ASP A 78 -3.09 -10.24 14.03
C ASP A 78 -3.48 -10.38 15.51
N ALA A 79 -4.77 -10.22 15.78
CA ALA A 79 -5.34 -10.29 17.12
C ALA A 79 -5.12 -11.65 17.81
N LEU A 80 -4.97 -12.74 17.03
CA LEU A 80 -4.72 -14.08 17.60
C LEU A 80 -3.26 -14.25 18.02
N ARG A 81 -2.33 -13.62 17.30
CA ARG A 81 -0.89 -13.75 17.53
C ARG A 81 -0.28 -12.59 18.31
N GLY A 82 -1.04 -11.51 18.55
CA GLY A 82 -0.58 -10.32 19.27
C GLY A 82 0.56 -9.58 18.56
N ARG A 83 0.67 -9.71 17.25
CA ARG A 83 1.73 -9.11 16.41
C ARG A 83 1.19 -8.75 15.04
N TYR A 84 1.91 -7.95 14.27
CA TYR A 84 1.55 -7.70 12.88
C TYR A 84 1.77 -8.95 12.02
N SER A 85 0.87 -9.13 11.07
CA SER A 85 0.91 -10.14 10.01
C SER A 85 0.91 -9.44 8.65
N VAL A 86 1.39 -10.17 7.64
CA VAL A 86 1.45 -9.69 6.25
C VAL A 86 0.56 -10.54 5.35
N THR A 87 -0.06 -9.92 4.36
CA THR A 87 -0.71 -10.62 3.26
C THR A 87 -0.34 -9.93 1.95
N THR A 88 0.24 -10.69 1.03
CA THR A 88 0.57 -10.19 -0.31
C THR A 88 -0.68 -9.90 -1.10
N LEU A 89 -0.73 -8.71 -1.70
CA LEU A 89 -1.84 -8.24 -2.51
C LEU A 89 -1.56 -8.55 -3.98
N SER A 90 -0.93 -7.62 -4.68
CA SER A 90 -0.57 -7.77 -6.10
C SER A 90 0.55 -6.80 -6.46
N SER A 91 1.08 -6.94 -7.67
CA SER A 91 2.07 -6.02 -8.23
C SER A 91 1.45 -5.15 -9.32
N VAL A 92 1.88 -3.89 -9.38
CA VAL A 92 1.59 -2.97 -10.46
C VAL A 92 2.87 -2.73 -11.25
N HIS A 93 2.81 -2.98 -12.55
CA HIS A 93 3.96 -2.82 -13.44
C HIS A 93 3.87 -1.49 -14.20
N ASN A 94 5.02 -0.91 -14.54
CA ASN A 94 5.06 0.34 -15.31
C ASN A 94 4.73 0.17 -16.78
N ASP A 95 5.06 -0.99 -17.33
CA ASP A 95 5.04 -1.32 -18.76
C ASP A 95 3.78 -2.09 -19.19
N ARG A 96 3.02 -2.64 -18.24
CA ARG A 96 1.84 -3.46 -18.51
C ARG A 96 0.79 -3.34 -17.42
N THR A 97 -0.47 -3.50 -17.81
CA THR A 97 -1.59 -3.67 -16.87
C THR A 97 -1.56 -5.07 -16.28
N GLY A 98 -1.51 -5.16 -14.95
CA GLY A 98 -1.60 -6.40 -14.20
C GLY A 98 -3.04 -6.76 -13.81
N PRO A 99 -3.30 -8.03 -13.42
CA PRO A 99 -4.62 -8.45 -12.95
C PRO A 99 -5.03 -7.80 -11.62
N GLY A 100 -4.07 -7.30 -10.82
CA GLY A 100 -4.32 -6.65 -9.54
C GLY A 100 -4.47 -5.14 -9.60
N ASP A 101 -4.18 -4.51 -10.74
CA ASP A 101 -4.18 -3.05 -10.90
C ASP A 101 -5.51 -2.42 -10.47
N ASN A 102 -6.63 -3.04 -10.83
CA ASN A 102 -7.97 -2.55 -10.54
C ASN A 102 -8.50 -3.00 -9.16
N ARG A 103 -7.73 -3.77 -8.40
CA ARG A 103 -8.15 -4.26 -7.08
C ARG A 103 -8.21 -3.07 -6.12
N THR A 104 -9.38 -2.85 -5.51
CA THR A 104 -9.57 -1.74 -4.59
C THR A 104 -9.05 -2.07 -3.19
N LEU A 105 -8.80 -1.05 -2.36
CA LEU A 105 -8.48 -1.24 -0.94
C LEU A 105 -9.57 -2.06 -0.21
N ALA A 106 -10.84 -1.88 -0.59
CA ALA A 106 -11.95 -2.69 -0.10
C ALA A 106 -11.82 -4.18 -0.51
N ASP A 107 -11.46 -4.47 -1.76
CA ASP A 107 -11.23 -5.85 -2.24
C ASP A 107 -10.00 -6.51 -1.59
N CYS A 108 -9.06 -5.70 -1.14
CA CYS A 108 -7.90 -6.11 -0.34
C CYS A 108 -8.23 -6.33 1.14
N ARG A 109 -9.48 -6.07 1.56
CA ARG A 109 -9.95 -6.15 2.96
C ARG A 109 -9.20 -5.22 3.91
N LEU A 110 -8.65 -4.12 3.40
CA LEU A 110 -7.99 -3.11 4.21
C LEU A 110 -8.99 -2.47 5.19
N VAL A 111 -8.58 -2.36 6.44
CA VAL A 111 -9.27 -1.61 7.50
C VAL A 111 -8.46 -0.37 7.84
N ILE A 112 -9.14 0.70 8.27
CA ILE A 112 -8.48 1.93 8.71
C ILE A 112 -7.60 1.59 9.93
N GLY A 113 -6.32 1.92 9.84
CA GLY A 113 -5.31 1.56 10.84
C GLY A 113 -4.33 0.50 10.34
N ASP A 114 -4.67 -0.25 9.29
CA ASP A 114 -3.72 -1.11 8.59
C ASP A 114 -2.71 -0.26 7.79
N PHE A 115 -1.59 -0.89 7.43
CA PHE A 115 -0.57 -0.27 6.59
C PHE A 115 -0.46 -0.99 5.24
N ILE A 116 -0.02 -0.24 4.24
CA ILE A 116 0.45 -0.81 2.98
C ILE A 116 1.96 -0.78 2.98
N ASP A 117 2.59 -1.88 2.62
CA ASP A 117 4.03 -1.98 2.40
C ASP A 117 4.31 -2.25 0.93
N VAL A 118 5.22 -1.50 0.33
CA VAL A 118 5.52 -1.55 -1.10
C VAL A 118 7.00 -1.84 -1.33
N SER A 119 7.30 -2.90 -2.09
CA SER A 119 8.64 -3.06 -2.66
C SER A 119 8.65 -2.48 -4.07
N ILE A 120 9.61 -1.61 -4.35
CA ILE A 120 9.78 -0.88 -5.62
C ILE A 120 10.98 -1.43 -6.36
#